data_AF-A0A6H9UW43-F1
#
_entry.id   AF-A0A6H9UW43-F1
#
_cell.length_a   1.000
_cell.length_b   1.000
_cell.length_c   1.000
_cell.angle_alpha   90.00
_cell.angle_beta   90.00
_cell.angle_gamma   90.00
#
_symmetry.space_group_name_H-M   'P 1'
#
loop_
_entity.id
_entity.type
_entity.pdbx_description
1 polymer ?
#
loop_
_entity_poly.entity_id
_entity_poly.type
_entity_poly.pdbx_seq_one_letter_code
_entity_poly.pdbx_strand_id
1 'polypeptide(L)'
;MPGNPPTNPHVTAGFDNPAPVYNPDSRGWAILRHSLSIAITAAVIVMAFMVVTLPIAAVFFIDEDLIASDYAKAVLVAAGVGVTASLLIFPVAFGFERLVLRGGPVWKALAACAPVASPVVAALIFVSLFKIQPSAAVGDAFGVAILFFMSFSVYWLSLWSLSAVRYGAWRLTQRMSRGRRFG
;
A
#
# COMPACT_ATOMS: atom_id res chain seq x y z
N MET A 1 70.01 -4.68 7.05
CA MET A 1 68.60 -5.09 6.88
C MET A 1 67.97 -4.17 5.85
N PRO A 2 67.40 -4.67 4.74
CA PRO A 2 66.73 -3.82 3.76
C PRO A 2 65.39 -3.36 4.35
N GLY A 3 65.21 -2.04 4.46
CA GLY A 3 63.97 -1.44 4.92
C GLY A 3 62.88 -1.59 3.86
N ASN A 4 61.74 -2.19 4.22
CA ASN A 4 60.57 -2.18 3.37
C ASN A 4 60.10 -0.73 3.17
N PRO A 5 59.78 -0.29 1.94
CA PRO A 5 59.22 1.03 1.74
C PRO A 5 57.82 1.10 2.36
N PRO A 6 57.43 2.23 2.95
CA PRO A 6 56.08 2.40 3.49
C PRO A 6 55.09 2.36 2.33
N THR A 7 54.23 1.34 2.32
CA THR A 7 53.04 1.29 1.48
C THR A 7 52.07 2.34 1.99
N ASN A 8 52.15 3.55 1.42
CA ASN A 8 51.07 4.52 1.54
C ASN A 8 49.76 3.84 1.10
N PRO A 9 48.67 3.94 1.87
CA PRO A 9 47.40 3.43 1.41
C PRO A 9 47.03 4.16 0.12
N HIS A 10 46.57 3.39 -0.87
CA HIS A 10 46.02 3.93 -2.10
C HIS A 10 44.81 4.79 -1.73
N VAL A 11 45.00 6.11 -1.65
CA VAL A 11 43.88 7.06 -1.60
C VAL A 11 43.30 7.10 -3.00
N THR A 12 42.35 6.21 -3.28
CA THR A 12 41.46 6.38 -4.42
C THR A 12 40.58 7.59 -4.13
N ALA A 13 41.01 8.75 -4.64
CA ALA A 13 40.15 9.89 -4.81
C ALA A 13 38.97 9.48 -5.72
N GLY A 14 37.75 9.61 -5.20
CA GLY A 14 36.55 9.59 -6.03
C GLY A 14 35.49 8.59 -5.59
N PHE A 15 34.71 8.95 -4.57
CA PHE A 15 33.27 9.26 -4.68
C PHE A 15 32.74 9.59 -3.27
N ASP A 16 33.32 10.60 -2.62
CA ASP A 16 32.77 11.20 -1.39
C ASP A 16 31.58 12.12 -1.71
N ASN A 17 30.65 11.62 -2.51
CA ASN A 17 29.27 12.00 -2.29
C ASN A 17 28.69 10.79 -1.57
N PRO A 18 28.45 10.84 -0.25
CA PRO A 18 27.50 9.91 0.31
C PRO A 18 26.25 10.13 -0.54
N ALA A 19 25.86 9.11 -1.32
CA ALA A 19 24.47 9.03 -1.74
C ALA A 19 23.68 9.39 -0.49
N PRO A 20 22.70 10.33 -0.53
CA PRO A 20 21.87 10.54 0.65
C PRO A 20 21.39 9.16 1.03
N VAL A 21 21.93 8.68 2.16
CA VAL A 21 21.82 7.30 2.57
C VAL A 21 20.33 7.01 2.48
N TYR A 22 19.95 6.02 1.68
CA TYR A 22 18.56 5.57 1.62
C TYR A 22 18.18 5.28 3.07
N ASN A 23 17.47 6.22 3.68
CA ASN A 23 17.06 6.11 5.07
C ASN A 23 15.56 5.79 5.05
N PRO A 24 15.21 4.49 4.96
CA PRO A 24 13.83 4.06 5.10
C PRO A 24 13.24 4.49 6.46
N ASP A 25 14.09 4.92 7.41
CA ASP A 25 13.71 5.38 8.75
C ASP A 25 13.47 6.90 8.85
N SER A 26 13.47 7.66 7.75
CA SER A 26 13.01 9.05 7.82
C SER A 26 11.52 9.07 8.22
N ARG A 27 11.26 9.37 9.50
CA ARG A 27 9.92 9.32 10.11
C ARG A 27 8.89 10.09 9.28
N GLY A 28 9.28 11.23 8.71
CA GLY A 28 8.41 12.04 7.84
C GLY A 28 7.97 11.33 6.56
N TRP A 29 8.85 10.55 5.91
CA TRP A 29 8.47 9.78 4.73
C TRP A 29 7.55 8.62 5.08
N ALA A 30 7.85 7.91 6.17
CA ALA A 30 6.99 6.82 6.62
C ALA A 30 5.58 7.34 6.90
N ILE A 31 5.46 8.45 7.63
CA ILE A 31 4.16 9.10 7.91
C ILE A 31 3.44 9.46 6.60
N LEU A 32 4.09 10.19 5.68
CA LEU A 32 3.49 10.62 4.42
C LEU A 32 3.00 9.43 3.58
N ARG A 33 3.83 8.40 3.46
CA ARG A 33 3.53 7.25 2.62
C ARG A 33 2.38 6.43 3.21
N HIS A 34 2.37 6.20 4.52
CA HIS A 34 1.26 5.49 5.17
C HIS A 34 -0.03 6.32 5.18
N SER A 35 0.03 7.63 5.37
CA SER A 35 -1.17 8.49 5.29
C SER A 35 -1.75 8.50 3.89
N LEU A 36 -0.91 8.55 2.86
CA LEU A 36 -1.36 8.49 1.48
C LEU A 36 -1.93 7.11 1.13
N SER A 37 -1.33 6.04 1.63
CA SER A 37 -1.88 4.69 1.49
C SER A 37 -3.24 4.53 2.17
N ILE A 38 -3.45 5.12 3.35
CA ILE A 38 -4.77 5.17 4.00
C ILE A 38 -5.79 5.87 3.10
N ALA A 39 -5.43 7.04 2.57
CA ALA A 39 -6.31 7.82 1.70
C ALA A 39 -6.65 7.07 0.40
N ILE A 40 -5.66 6.44 -0.24
CA ILE A 40 -5.84 5.65 -1.46
C ILE A 40 -6.76 4.45 -1.20
N THR A 41 -6.51 3.69 -0.13
CA THR A 41 -7.36 2.53 0.20
C THR A 41 -8.80 2.94 0.47
N ALA A 42 -9.02 4.00 1.26
CA ALA A 42 -10.36 4.52 1.50
C ALA A 42 -11.05 4.97 0.20
N ALA A 43 -10.35 5.70 -0.67
CA ALA A 43 -10.89 6.15 -1.94
C ALA A 43 -11.24 4.98 -2.87
N VAL A 44 -10.41 3.94 -2.95
CA VAL A 44 -10.68 2.76 -3.77
C VAL A 44 -11.93 2.02 -3.30
N ILE A 45 -12.15 1.90 -1.98
CA ILE A 45 -13.36 1.26 -1.44
C ILE A 45 -14.61 2.05 -1.84
N VAL A 46 -14.59 3.38 -1.70
CA VAL A 46 -15.69 4.25 -2.11
C VAL A 46 -15.94 4.16 -3.60
N MET A 47 -14.88 4.24 -4.42
CA MET A 47 -15.01 4.11 -5.86
C MET A 47 -15.56 2.74 -6.27
N ALA A 48 -15.11 1.65 -5.66
CA ALA A 48 -15.63 0.32 -5.93
C ALA A 48 -17.12 0.22 -5.59
N PHE A 49 -17.54 0.76 -4.43
CA PHE A 49 -18.94 0.83 -4.06
C PHE A 49 -19.76 1.63 -5.09
N MET A 50 -19.29 2.82 -5.47
CA MET A 50 -19.99 3.66 -6.46
C MET A 50 -20.06 2.97 -7.82
N VAL A 51 -18.97 2.41 -8.32
CA VAL A 51 -18.92 1.72 -9.62
C VAL A 51 -19.92 0.56 -9.68
N VAL A 52 -20.08 -0.18 -8.58
CA VAL A 52 -21.02 -1.32 -8.52
C VAL A 52 -22.47 -0.85 -8.36
N THR A 53 -22.72 0.20 -7.57
CA THR A 53 -24.09 0.58 -7.17
C THR A 53 -24.71 1.68 -8.03
N LEU A 54 -23.91 2.55 -8.64
CA LEU A 54 -24.38 3.70 -9.41
C LEU A 54 -25.23 3.30 -10.63
N PRO A 55 -24.93 2.22 -11.39
CA PRO A 55 -25.81 1.76 -12.46
C PRO A 55 -27.20 1.37 -11.96
N ILE A 56 -27.28 0.74 -10.78
CA ILE A 56 -28.54 0.35 -10.16
C ILE A 56 -29.30 1.58 -9.69
N ALA A 57 -28.63 2.48 -8.97
CA ALA A 57 -29.21 3.72 -8.48
C ALA A 57 -29.73 4.61 -9.63
N ALA A 58 -29.02 4.65 -10.76
CA ALA A 58 -29.43 5.41 -11.94
C ALA A 58 -30.79 4.98 -12.51
N VAL A 59 -31.12 3.68 -12.48
CA VAL A 59 -32.43 3.19 -12.90
C VAL A 59 -33.52 3.73 -11.98
N PHE A 60 -33.34 3.62 -10.66
CA PHE A 60 -34.33 4.08 -9.69
C PHE A 60 -34.42 5.61 -9.55
N PHE A 61 -33.40 6.35 -9.96
CA PHE A 61 -33.49 7.82 -10.05
C PHE A 61 -34.40 8.28 -11.19
N ILE A 62 -34.48 7.50 -12.28
CA ILE A 62 -35.35 7.81 -13.42
C ILE A 62 -36.81 7.56 -13.06
N ASP A 63 -37.08 6.55 -12.23
CA ASP A 63 -38.42 6.17 -11.79
C ASP A 63 -38.89 6.91 -10.51
N GLU A 64 -38.13 7.90 -10.01
CA GLU A 64 -38.33 8.63 -8.73
C GLU A 64 -38.39 7.77 -7.45
N ASP A 65 -38.20 6.45 -7.57
CA ASP A 65 -38.25 5.48 -6.47
C ASP A 65 -37.07 5.58 -5.48
N LEU A 66 -35.97 6.23 -5.87
CA LEU A 66 -34.81 6.47 -5.01
C LEU A 66 -34.50 7.97 -4.87
N ILE A 67 -34.48 8.47 -3.63
CA ILE A 67 -34.11 9.86 -3.37
C ILE A 67 -32.59 9.99 -3.44
N ALA A 68 -32.07 10.94 -4.23
CA ALA A 68 -30.62 11.20 -4.37
C ALA A 68 -29.90 11.39 -3.02
N SER A 69 -30.60 11.92 -2.02
CA SER A 69 -30.08 12.06 -0.65
C SER A 69 -29.77 10.72 0.02
N ASP A 70 -30.56 9.67 -0.24
CA ASP A 70 -30.36 8.36 0.39
C ASP A 70 -29.20 7.61 -0.24
N TYR A 71 -29.00 7.76 -1.56
CA TYR A 71 -27.79 7.29 -2.20
C TYR A 71 -26.54 8.02 -1.69
N ALA A 72 -26.61 9.35 -1.51
CA ALA A 72 -25.50 10.12 -0.95
C ALA A 72 -25.16 9.67 0.49
N LYS A 73 -26.17 9.37 1.33
CA LYS A 73 -25.96 8.77 2.66
C LYS A 73 -25.26 7.41 2.55
N ALA A 74 -25.67 6.55 1.61
CA ALA A 74 -25.04 5.25 1.40
C ALA A 74 -23.56 5.38 0.99
N VAL A 75 -23.23 6.33 0.10
CA VAL A 75 -21.85 6.64 -0.29
C VAL A 75 -21.04 7.16 0.90
N LEU A 76 -21.62 8.02 1.75
CA LEU A 76 -20.95 8.49 2.97
C LEU A 76 -20.69 7.36 3.98
N VAL A 77 -21.62 6.42 4.12
CA VAL A 77 -21.42 5.22 4.95
C VAL A 77 -20.28 4.38 4.38
N ALA A 78 -20.25 4.14 3.06
CA ALA A 78 -19.14 3.43 2.41
C ALA A 78 -17.79 4.14 2.63
N ALA A 79 -17.76 5.48 2.62
CA ALA A 79 -16.58 6.26 2.94
C ALA A 79 -16.13 6.08 4.39
N GLY A 80 -17.06 6.12 5.35
CA GLY A 80 -16.76 5.86 6.76
C GLY A 80 -16.19 4.44 6.98
N VAL A 81 -16.78 3.44 6.32
CA VAL A 81 -16.27 2.06 6.33
C VAL A 81 -14.87 1.98 5.72
N GLY A 82 -14.65 2.63 4.58
CA GLY A 82 -13.35 2.64 3.89
C GLY A 82 -12.24 3.28 4.73
N VAL A 83 -12.52 4.39 5.41
CA VAL A 83 -11.58 5.03 6.36
C VAL A 83 -11.29 4.11 7.54
N THR A 84 -12.33 3.54 8.15
CA THR A 84 -12.20 2.64 9.31
C THR A 84 -11.36 1.41 8.97
N ALA A 85 -11.65 0.76 7.84
CA ALA A 85 -10.86 -0.38 7.34
C ALA A 85 -9.39 0.00 7.13
N SER A 86 -9.14 1.15 6.51
CA SER A 86 -7.78 1.64 6.25
C SER A 86 -6.98 1.90 7.54
N LEU A 87 -7.65 2.42 8.58
CA LEU A 87 -7.03 2.64 9.90
C LEU A 87 -6.73 1.32 10.62
N LEU A 88 -7.59 0.32 10.50
CA LEU A 88 -7.36 -1.03 11.07
C LEU A 88 -6.18 -1.74 10.41
N ILE A 89 -5.95 -1.48 9.12
CA ILE A 89 -4.88 -2.10 8.34
C ILE A 89 -3.52 -1.48 8.66
N PHE A 90 -3.47 -0.18 8.94
CA PHE A 90 -2.24 0.55 9.22
C PHE A 90 -1.28 -0.18 10.19
N PRO A 91 -1.69 -0.58 11.42
CA PRO A 91 -0.77 -1.23 12.35
C PRO A 91 -0.23 -2.57 11.81
N VAL A 92 -1.06 -3.33 11.08
CA VAL A 92 -0.65 -4.62 10.49
C VAL A 92 0.31 -4.39 9.34
N ALA A 93 0.00 -3.48 8.41
CA ALA A 93 0.85 -3.15 7.28
C ALA A 93 2.19 -2.57 7.73
N PHE A 94 2.20 -1.71 8.76
CA PHE A 94 3.41 -1.16 9.34
C PHE A 94 4.26 -2.24 10.02
N GLY A 95 3.65 -3.14 10.78
CA GLY A 95 4.34 -4.29 11.38
C GLY A 95 4.93 -5.21 10.32
N PHE A 96 4.15 -5.56 9.30
CA PHE A 96 4.58 -6.39 8.18
C PHE A 96 5.74 -5.76 7.43
N GLU A 97 5.69 -4.46 7.15
CA GLU A 97 6.81 -3.76 6.54
C GLU A 97 8.09 -3.82 7.37
N ARG A 98 8.01 -3.65 8.68
CA ARG A 98 9.20 -3.80 9.54
C ARG A 98 9.81 -5.19 9.43
N LEU A 99 8.98 -6.23 9.31
CA LEU A 99 9.42 -7.60 9.08
C LEU A 99 10.06 -7.76 7.69
N VAL A 100 9.55 -7.09 6.67
CA VAL A 100 10.12 -7.08 5.30
C VAL A 100 11.46 -6.37 5.25
N LEU A 101 11.60 -5.24 5.94
CA LEU A 101 12.83 -4.44 5.97
C LEU A 101 13.94 -5.11 6.78
N ARG A 102 13.60 -5.75 7.91
CA ARG A 102 14.56 -6.46 8.78
C ARG A 102 14.78 -7.92 8.36
N GLY A 103 13.88 -8.46 7.56
CA GLY A 103 13.79 -9.87 7.25
C GLY A 103 14.71 -10.33 6.12
N GLY A 104 14.89 -11.65 6.10
CA GLY A 104 15.57 -12.35 5.01
C GLY A 104 14.75 -12.47 3.72
N PRO A 105 15.22 -13.26 2.74
CA PRO A 105 14.59 -13.40 1.42
C PRO A 105 13.12 -13.85 1.48
N VAL A 106 12.73 -14.63 2.49
CA VAL A 106 11.36 -15.11 2.69
C VAL A 106 10.37 -13.95 2.88
N TRP A 107 10.70 -12.97 3.73
CA TRP A 107 9.82 -11.82 3.96
C TRP A 107 9.67 -10.95 2.72
N LYS A 108 10.74 -10.83 1.91
CA LYS A 108 10.69 -10.13 0.63
C LYS A 108 9.80 -10.84 -0.38
N ALA A 109 9.85 -12.18 -0.43
CA ALA A 109 8.95 -12.98 -1.28
C ALA A 109 7.49 -12.87 -0.81
N LEU A 110 7.24 -12.93 0.50
CA LEU A 110 5.90 -12.74 1.05
C LEU A 110 5.34 -11.36 0.73
N ALA A 111 6.15 -10.32 0.87
CA ALA A 111 5.79 -8.98 0.42
C ALA A 111 5.38 -9.04 -1.05
N ALA A 112 6.25 -9.59 -1.92
CA ALA A 112 6.04 -9.68 -3.38
C ALA A 112 4.73 -10.37 -3.77
N CYS A 113 4.28 -11.35 -2.98
CA CYS A 113 3.04 -12.07 -3.24
C CYS A 113 1.82 -11.45 -2.56
N ALA A 114 1.99 -10.58 -1.56
CA ALA A 114 0.91 -10.11 -0.70
C ALA A 114 -0.29 -9.48 -1.44
N PRO A 115 -0.10 -8.59 -2.45
CA PRO A 115 -1.24 -8.01 -3.17
C PRO A 115 -2.10 -9.03 -3.91
N VAL A 116 -1.55 -10.17 -4.29
CA VAL A 116 -2.28 -11.23 -5.01
C VAL A 116 -2.81 -12.28 -4.04
N ALA A 117 -2.02 -12.64 -3.04
CA ALA A 117 -2.42 -13.61 -2.04
C ALA A 117 -3.63 -13.12 -1.21
N SER A 118 -3.68 -11.83 -0.85
CA SER A 118 -4.77 -11.31 -0.02
C SER A 118 -6.14 -11.38 -0.69
N PRO A 119 -6.34 -10.96 -1.95
CA PRO A 119 -7.60 -11.15 -2.66
C PRO A 119 -7.98 -12.62 -2.86
N VAL A 120 -7.00 -13.51 -3.06
CA VAL A 120 -7.26 -14.95 -3.14
C VAL A 120 -7.81 -15.47 -1.82
N VAL A 121 -7.23 -15.08 -0.69
CA VAL A 121 -7.74 -15.43 0.64
C VAL A 121 -9.15 -14.86 0.85
N ALA A 122 -9.39 -13.61 0.46
CA ALA A 122 -10.72 -13.00 0.51
C ALA A 122 -11.75 -13.79 -0.32
N ALA A 123 -11.38 -14.25 -1.52
CA ALA A 123 -12.24 -15.08 -2.36
C ALA A 123 -12.53 -16.45 -1.73
N LEU A 124 -11.54 -17.09 -1.10
CA LEU A 124 -11.74 -18.35 -0.38
C LEU A 124 -12.69 -18.18 0.83
N ILE A 125 -12.56 -17.08 1.57
CA ILE A 125 -13.49 -16.73 2.66
C ILE A 125 -14.89 -16.52 2.11
N PHE A 126 -15.02 -15.80 0.99
CA PHE A 126 -16.31 -15.59 0.32
C PHE A 126 -16.95 -16.91 -0.13
N VAL A 127 -16.20 -17.81 -0.75
CA VAL A 127 -16.70 -19.16 -1.11
C VAL A 127 -17.13 -19.95 0.12
N SER A 128 -16.45 -19.77 1.25
CA SER A 128 -16.78 -20.45 2.51
C SER A 128 -18.11 -19.97 3.09
N LEU A 129 -18.47 -18.69 2.91
CA LEU A 129 -19.78 -18.15 3.30
C LEU A 129 -20.94 -18.93 2.65
N PHE A 130 -20.84 -19.25 1.37
CA PHE A 130 -21.88 -20.01 0.66
C PHE A 130 -22.00 -21.46 1.12
N LYS A 131 -20.87 -22.07 1.51
CA LYS A 131 -20.85 -23.49 1.90
C LYS A 131 -21.33 -23.72 3.32
N ILE A 132 -21.05 -22.80 4.24
CA ILE A 132 -21.19 -23.03 5.68
C ILE A 132 -22.55 -22.53 6.20
N GLN A 133 -23.28 -21.70 5.45
CA GLN A 133 -24.50 -21.02 5.91
C GLN A 133 -24.38 -20.50 7.36
N PRO A 134 -23.37 -19.65 7.61
CA PRO A 134 -23.03 -19.26 8.97
C PRO A 134 -24.15 -18.45 9.63
N SER A 135 -24.20 -18.50 10.97
CA SER A 135 -24.99 -17.54 11.75
C SER A 135 -24.63 -16.10 11.38
N ALA A 136 -25.54 -15.15 11.61
CA ALA A 136 -25.34 -13.74 11.28
C ALA A 136 -24.01 -13.18 11.82
N ALA A 137 -23.69 -13.45 13.09
CA ALA A 137 -22.44 -13.00 13.71
C ALA A 137 -21.18 -13.55 13.02
N VAL A 138 -21.23 -14.80 12.53
CA VAL A 138 -20.11 -15.41 11.80
C VAL A 138 -20.04 -14.85 10.37
N GLY A 139 -21.19 -14.55 9.77
CA GLY A 139 -21.27 -13.84 8.49
C GLY A 139 -20.60 -12.46 8.54
N ASP A 140 -20.89 -11.68 9.59
CA ASP A 140 -20.29 -10.36 9.80
C ASP A 140 -18.76 -10.45 9.97
N ALA A 141 -18.28 -11.42 10.75
CA ALA A 141 -16.85 -11.64 10.94
C ALA A 141 -16.14 -11.98 9.62
N PHE A 142 -16.75 -12.81 8.77
CA PHE A 142 -16.23 -13.10 7.44
C PHE A 142 -16.27 -11.88 6.52
N GLY A 143 -17.33 -11.06 6.58
CA GLY A 143 -17.40 -9.80 5.85
C GLY A 143 -16.27 -8.84 6.22
N VAL A 144 -16.00 -8.68 7.51
CA VAL A 144 -14.86 -7.89 8.02
C VAL A 144 -13.52 -8.48 7.55
N ALA A 145 -13.36 -9.81 7.55
CA ALA A 145 -12.14 -10.45 7.07
C ALA A 145 -11.92 -10.23 5.57
N ILE A 146 -12.96 -10.37 4.74
CA ILE A 146 -12.90 -10.08 3.30
C ILE A 146 -12.49 -8.62 3.09
N LEU A 147 -13.17 -7.69 3.77
CA LEU A 147 -12.85 -6.27 3.68
C LEU A 147 -11.41 -5.99 4.08
N PHE A 148 -10.93 -6.62 5.16
CA PHE A 148 -9.54 -6.50 5.62
C PHE A 148 -8.55 -6.97 4.55
N PHE A 149 -8.71 -8.17 4.00
CA PHE A 149 -7.77 -8.72 3.01
C PHE A 149 -7.76 -7.94 1.69
N MET A 150 -8.94 -7.54 1.21
CA MET A 150 -9.06 -6.71 0.00
C MET A 150 -8.40 -5.35 0.21
N SER A 151 -8.68 -4.71 1.33
CA SER A 151 -8.14 -3.40 1.67
C SER A 151 -6.62 -3.47 1.94
N PHE A 152 -6.12 -4.55 2.53
CA PHE A 152 -4.69 -4.77 2.75
C PHE A 152 -3.94 -4.89 1.42
N SER A 153 -4.53 -5.57 0.42
CA SER A 153 -3.95 -5.64 -0.93
C SER A 153 -3.78 -4.26 -1.55
N VAL A 154 -4.83 -3.44 -1.54
CA VAL A 154 -4.79 -2.06 -2.07
C VAL A 154 -3.79 -1.22 -1.29
N TYR A 155 -3.81 -1.33 0.04
CA TYR A 155 -2.89 -0.62 0.92
C TYR A 155 -1.44 -0.96 0.60
N TRP A 156 -1.10 -2.24 0.53
CA TRP A 156 0.25 -2.72 0.28
C TRP A 156 0.74 -2.33 -1.12
N LEU A 157 -0.11 -2.46 -2.12
CA LEU A 157 0.19 -2.06 -3.49
C LEU A 157 0.46 -0.55 -3.60
N SER A 158 -0.29 0.26 -2.85
CA SER A 158 -0.05 1.71 -2.79
C SER A 158 1.29 2.04 -2.14
N LEU A 159 1.66 1.38 -1.03
CA LEU A 159 2.97 1.55 -0.40
C LEU A 159 4.11 1.23 -1.37
N TRP A 160 3.99 0.15 -2.14
CA TRP A 160 4.95 -0.21 -3.16
C TRP A 160 5.08 0.81 -4.26
N SER A 161 3.94 1.24 -4.80
CA SER A 161 3.90 2.20 -5.90
C SER A 161 4.59 3.51 -5.48
N LEU A 162 4.32 3.98 -4.27
CA LEU A 162 4.95 5.19 -3.72
C LEU A 162 6.46 5.01 -3.51
N SER A 163 6.90 3.85 -3.01
CA SER A 163 8.33 3.52 -2.91
C SER A 163 9.02 3.46 -4.27
N ALA A 164 8.38 2.85 -5.27
CA ALA A 164 8.90 2.74 -6.63
C ALA A 164 9.00 4.10 -7.31
N VAL A 165 7.97 4.95 -7.19
CA VAL A 165 7.96 6.33 -7.71
C VAL A 165 9.08 7.15 -7.08
N ARG A 166 9.25 7.08 -5.75
CA ARG A 166 10.33 7.80 -5.06
C ARG A 166 11.71 7.35 -5.53
N TYR A 167 11.90 6.03 -5.67
CA TYR A 167 13.15 5.48 -6.18
C TYR A 167 13.44 5.93 -7.61
N GLY A 168 12.43 5.92 -8.49
CA GLY A 168 12.52 6.42 -9.85
C GLY A 168 12.90 7.90 -9.91
N ALA A 169 12.22 8.74 -9.12
CA ALA A 169 12.50 10.17 -9.03
C ALA A 169 13.94 10.45 -8.58
N TRP A 170 14.40 9.77 -7.52
CA TRP A 170 15.78 9.89 -7.04
C TRP A 170 16.81 9.51 -8.12
N ARG A 171 16.58 8.39 -8.82
CA ARG A 171 17.47 7.93 -9.90
C ARG A 171 17.56 8.93 -11.04
N LEU A 172 16.46 9.59 -11.39
CA LEU A 172 16.41 10.65 -12.40
C LEU A 172 17.22 11.88 -11.95
N THR A 173 17.04 12.34 -10.70
CA THR A 173 17.81 13.46 -10.15
C THR A 173 19.32 13.20 -10.16
N GLN A 174 19.75 11.97 -9.86
CA GLN A 174 21.16 11.59 -9.95
C GLN A 174 21.70 11.62 -11.38
N ARG A 175 20.92 11.20 -12.37
CA ARG A 175 21.33 11.28 -13.79
C ARG A 175 21.46 12.73 -14.25
N MET A 176 20.51 13.59 -13.89
CA MET A 176 20.54 15.01 -14.27
C MET A 176 21.71 15.77 -13.62
N SER A 177 21.99 15.50 -12.34
CA SER A 177 23.13 16.13 -11.64
C SER A 177 24.49 15.67 -12.20
N ARG A 178 24.60 14.42 -12.66
CA ARG A 178 25.80 13.95 -13.39
C ARG A 178 25.91 14.60 -14.77
N GLY A 179 24.81 14.70 -15.52
CA GLY A 179 24.79 15.34 -16.85
C GLY A 179 25.20 16.82 -16.82
N ARG A 180 24.80 17.58 -15.78
CA ARG A 180 25.20 18.98 -15.59
C ARG A 180 26.65 19.18 -15.15
N ARG A 181 27.37 18.14 -14.72
CA ARG A 181 28.80 18.25 -14.36
C ARG A 181 29.74 18.04 -15.57
N PHE A 182 29.20 17.63 -16.71
CA PHE A 182 29.96 17.32 -17.93
C PHE A 182 29.63 18.23 -19.12
N GLY A 183 28.80 19.26 -18.93
CA GLY A 183 28.52 20.32 -19.91
C GLY A 183 28.82 21.67 -19.31
#